data_AF-A0A957HAG3-F1
#
_entry.id   AF-A0A957HAG3-F1
#
_cell.length_a   1.000
_cell.length_b   1.000
_cell.length_c   1.000
_cell.angle_alpha   90.00
_cell.angle_beta   90.00
_cell.angle_gamma   90.00
#
_symmetry.space_group_name_H-M   'P 1'
#
loop_
_entity.id
_entity.type
_entity.pdbx_description
1 polymer ?
#
loop_
_entity_poly.entity_id
_entity_poly.type
_entity_poly.pdbx_seq_one_letter_code
_entity_poly.pdbx_strand_id
1 'polypeptide(L)'
;MIKDRNFLYITFADLVVRSAYQMGKTPLLPIFAAMLGATDILLGFIVSVSTITGMLLKPLVGLLSDRWGRRSWLLVGTAFFGFIPFLYWLIETPDHLVIVRIIHGTATAIYG
;
A
#
# COMPACT_ATOMS: atom_id res chain seq x y z
N MET A 1 20.27 -22.57 -7.45
CA MET A 1 20.99 -21.27 -7.53
C MET A 1 20.15 -20.32 -8.38
N ILE A 2 19.30 -19.48 -7.77
CA ILE A 2 18.34 -18.62 -8.48
C ILE A 2 19.10 -17.43 -9.08
N LYS A 3 19.68 -17.61 -10.27
CA LYS A 3 20.32 -16.57 -11.10
C LYS A 3 19.50 -16.32 -12.37
N ASP A 4 18.18 -16.16 -12.22
CA ASP A 4 17.31 -15.87 -13.35
C ASP A 4 17.08 -14.35 -13.47
N ARG A 5 17.17 -13.78 -14.69
CA ARG A 5 16.92 -12.35 -14.94
C ARG A 5 15.54 -11.93 -14.46
N ASN A 6 14.56 -12.83 -14.52
CA ASN A 6 13.20 -12.59 -14.05
C ASN A 6 13.13 -12.35 -12.54
N PHE A 7 13.93 -13.07 -11.75
CA PHE A 7 14.00 -12.87 -10.32
C PHE A 7 14.57 -11.49 -9.98
N LEU A 8 15.64 -11.09 -10.68
CA LEU A 8 16.22 -9.75 -10.54
C LEU A 8 15.19 -8.65 -10.82
N TYR A 9 14.39 -8.78 -11.89
CA TYR A 9 13.36 -7.80 -12.22
C TYR A 9 12.27 -7.68 -11.14
N ILE A 10 11.82 -8.80 -10.59
CA ILE A 10 10.80 -8.82 -9.53
C ILE A 10 11.35 -8.19 -8.24
N THR A 11 12.57 -8.55 -7.84
CA THR A 11 13.22 -7.96 -6.66
C THR A 11 13.41 -6.46 -6.81
N PHE A 12 13.85 -5.98 -7.98
CA PHE A 12 14.05 -4.56 -8.22
C PHE A 12 12.72 -3.79 -8.23
N ALA A 13 11.67 -4.37 -8.82
CA ALA A 13 10.33 -3.78 -8.80
C ALA A 13 9.77 -3.69 -7.36
N ASP A 14 9.90 -4.75 -6.57
CA ASP A 14 9.49 -4.75 -5.16
C ASP A 14 10.26 -3.74 -4.32
N LEU A 15 11.59 -3.64 -4.52
CA LEU A 15 12.44 -2.64 -3.87
C LEU A 15 11.92 -1.22 -4.14
N VAL A 16 11.72 -0.87 -5.41
CA VAL A 16 11.26 0.47 -5.81
C VAL A 16 9.90 0.78 -5.18
N VAL A 17 8.94 -0.13 -5.30
CA VAL A 17 7.58 0.06 -4.77
C VAL A 17 7.59 0.20 -3.26
N ARG A 18 8.33 -0.65 -2.54
CA ARG A 18 8.40 -0.61 -1.07
C ARG A 18 9.10 0.63 -0.56
N SER A 19 10.21 1.04 -1.18
CA SER A 19 10.92 2.26 -0.80
C SER A 19 10.04 3.50 -1.02
N ALA A 20 9.42 3.62 -2.19
CA ALA A 20 8.52 4.73 -2.50
C ALA A 20 7.36 4.81 -1.50
N TYR A 21 6.73 3.66 -1.20
CA TYR A 21 5.65 3.60 -0.23
C TYR A 21 6.10 3.99 1.20
N GLN A 22 7.24 3.50 1.66
CA GLN A 22 7.72 3.77 3.01
C GLN A 22 8.14 5.22 3.24
N MET A 23 8.67 5.88 2.20
CA MET A 23 9.03 7.31 2.26
C MET A 23 7.80 8.20 2.47
N GLY A 24 6.65 7.86 1.88
CA GLY A 24 5.40 8.59 2.11
C GLY A 24 4.71 8.18 3.42
N LYS A 25 4.74 6.89 3.77
CA LYS A 25 4.01 6.36 4.92
C LYS A 25 4.59 6.82 6.27
N THR A 26 5.92 6.81 6.43
CA THR A 26 6.53 6.86 7.77
C THR A 26 6.65 8.29 8.31
N PRO A 27 7.20 9.27 7.56
CA PRO A 27 7.28 10.65 8.03
C PRO A 27 6.08 11.52 7.62
N LEU A 28 5.57 11.35 6.40
CA LEU A 28 4.60 12.27 5.79
C LEU A 28 3.16 12.02 6.28
N LEU A 29 2.76 10.75 6.36
CA LEU A 29 1.39 10.39 6.74
C LEU A 29 0.97 10.90 8.14
N PRO A 30 1.78 10.72 9.21
CA PRO A 30 1.41 11.19 10.53
C PRO A 30 1.30 12.72 10.60
N ILE A 31 2.22 13.43 9.93
CA ILE A 31 2.20 14.89 9.86
C ILE A 31 0.94 15.36 9.13
N PHE A 32 0.63 14.76 7.98
CA PHE A 32 -0.58 15.10 7.22
C PHE A 32 -1.86 14.84 8.01
N ALA A 33 -1.96 13.68 8.69
CA ALA A 33 -3.09 13.38 9.56
C ALA A 33 -3.24 14.38 10.71
N ALA A 34 -2.13 14.78 11.35
CA ALA A 34 -2.14 15.78 12.41
C ALA A 34 -2.56 17.17 11.90
N MET A 35 -2.11 17.59 10.70
CA MET A 35 -2.54 18.84 10.07
C MET A 35 -4.04 18.87 9.76
N LEU A 36 -4.64 17.71 9.47
CA LEU A 36 -6.08 17.54 9.30
C LEU A 36 -6.86 17.50 10.64
N GLY A 37 -6.16 17.61 11.77
CA GLY A 37 -6.77 17.60 13.11
C GLY A 37 -7.07 16.20 13.66
N ALA A 38 -6.40 15.15 13.18
CA ALA A 38 -6.56 13.81 13.71
C ALA A 38 -6.11 13.74 15.19
N THR A 39 -6.92 13.09 16.04
CA THR A 39 -6.53 12.74 17.40
C THR A 39 -5.42 11.68 17.40
N ASP A 40 -4.66 11.55 18.48
CA ASP A 40 -3.57 10.56 18.59
C ASP A 40 -4.03 9.13 18.32
N ILE A 41 -5.23 8.77 18.81
CA ILE A 41 -5.84 7.45 18.58
C ILE A 41 -6.15 7.25 17.09
N LEU A 42 -6.77 8.24 16.46
CA LEU A 42 -7.13 8.18 15.04
C LEU A 42 -5.88 8.18 14.15
N LEU A 43 -4.85 8.94 14.50
CA LEU A 43 -3.56 8.92 13.83
C LEU A 43 -2.92 7.52 13.87
N GLY A 44 -2.88 6.90 15.06
CA GLY A 44 -2.40 5.53 15.22
C GLY A 44 -3.16 4.54 14.34
N PHE A 45 -4.49 4.71 14.27
CA PHE A 45 -5.34 3.93 13.36
C PHE A 45 -5.03 4.19 11.88
N ILE A 46 -4.92 5.45 11.44
CA ILE A 46 -4.58 5.84 10.06
C ILE A 46 -3.24 5.23 9.59
N VAL A 47 -2.24 5.21 10.47
CA VAL A 47 -0.92 4.64 10.18
C VAL A 47 -1.01 3.11 10.01
N SER A 48 -1.78 2.44 10.87
CA SER A 48 -1.85 0.98 10.97
C SER A 48 -2.89 0.33 10.05
N VAL A 49 -3.99 1.01 9.70
CA VAL A 49 -5.15 0.43 9.02
C VAL A 49 -4.79 -0.22 7.67
N SER A 50 -3.90 0.41 6.89
CA SER A 50 -3.41 -0.19 5.63
C SER A 50 -2.70 -1.54 5.83
N THR A 51 -2.00 -1.72 6.96
CA THR A 51 -1.33 -2.98 7.30
C THR A 51 -2.36 -4.02 7.71
N ILE A 52 -3.36 -3.63 8.52
CA ILE A 52 -4.45 -4.49 8.97
C ILE A 52 -5.24 -4.98 7.75
N THR A 53 -5.69 -4.06 6.89
CA THR A 53 -6.40 -4.39 5.65
C THR A 53 -5.57 -5.32 4.76
N GLY A 54 -4.27 -5.02 4.59
CA GLY A 54 -3.38 -5.87 3.80
C GLY A 54 -3.25 -7.28 4.36
N MET A 55 -3.08 -7.41 5.68
CA MET A 55 -3.01 -8.70 6.38
C MET A 55 -4.28 -9.52 6.17
N LEU A 56 -5.45 -8.90 6.30
CA LEU A 56 -6.75 -9.57 6.15
C LEU A 56 -7.02 -10.01 4.70
N LEU A 57 -6.62 -9.20 3.72
CA LEU A 57 -6.87 -9.48 2.31
C LEU A 57 -5.82 -10.39 1.67
N LYS A 58 -4.65 -10.55 2.30
CA LYS A 58 -3.53 -11.32 1.75
C LYS A 58 -3.89 -12.75 1.34
N PRO A 59 -4.62 -13.57 2.13
CA PRO A 59 -4.99 -14.92 1.71
C PRO A 59 -5.87 -14.91 0.44
N LEU A 60 -6.81 -13.98 0.35
CA LEU A 60 -7.71 -13.85 -0.80
C LEU A 60 -6.94 -13.43 -2.06
N VAL A 61 -6.08 -12.42 -1.94
CA VAL A 61 -5.26 -11.95 -3.05
C VAL A 61 -4.26 -13.01 -3.49
N GLY A 62 -3.68 -13.78 -2.56
CA GLY A 62 -2.81 -14.91 -2.87
C GLY A 62 -3.52 -15.97 -3.72
N LEU A 63 -4.71 -16.40 -3.30
CA LEU A 63 -5.55 -17.35 -4.04
C LEU A 63 -5.88 -16.86 -5.46
N LEU A 64 -6.27 -15.58 -5.58
CA LEU A 64 -6.58 -14.99 -6.89
C LEU A 64 -5.32 -14.83 -7.76
N SER A 65 -4.16 -14.56 -7.15
CA SER A 65 -2.87 -14.43 -7.82
C SER A 65 -2.38 -15.76 -8.39
N ASP A 66 -2.58 -16.85 -7.65
CA ASP A 66 -2.24 -18.18 -8.12
C ASP A 66 -3.19 -18.64 -9.24
N ARG A 67 -4.47 -18.22 -9.23
CA ARG A 67 -5.45 -18.58 -10.26
C ARG A 67 -5.34 -17.76 -11.56
N TRP A 68 -5.11 -16.45 -11.46
CA TRP A 68 -5.10 -15.53 -12.62
C TRP A 68 -3.69 -15.09 -13.05
N GLY A 69 -2.66 -15.58 -12.36
CA GLY A 69 -1.27 -15.33 -12.67
C GLY A 69 -0.69 -14.15 -11.90
N ARG A 70 0.48 -14.39 -11.28
CA ARG A 70 1.18 -13.41 -10.42
C ARG A 70 1.53 -12.12 -11.14
N ARG A 71 1.87 -12.17 -12.44
CA ARG A 71 2.28 -10.98 -13.20
C ARG A 71 1.17 -9.93 -13.25
N SER A 72 -0.07 -10.33 -13.52
CA SER A 72 -1.21 -9.42 -13.62
C SER A 72 -1.47 -8.75 -12.27
N TRP A 73 -1.41 -9.51 -11.18
CA TRP A 73 -1.60 -8.99 -9.84
C TRP A 73 -0.49 -8.03 -9.41
N LEU A 74 0.77 -8.33 -9.71
CA LEU A 74 1.88 -7.40 -9.46
C LEU A 74 1.67 -6.05 -10.19
N LEU A 75 1.19 -6.08 -11.44
CA LEU A 75 0.86 -4.85 -12.18
C LEU A 75 -0.28 -4.07 -11.52
N VAL A 76 -1.32 -4.75 -11.04
CA VAL A 76 -2.42 -4.11 -10.29
C VAL A 76 -1.89 -3.47 -9.01
N GLY A 77 -1.07 -4.17 -8.22
CA GLY A 77 -0.50 -3.59 -7.00
C GLY A 77 0.43 -2.40 -7.30
N THR A 78 1.21 -2.48 -8.39
CA THR A 78 2.06 -1.36 -8.83
C THR A 78 1.19 -0.14 -9.15
N ALA A 79 0.11 -0.34 -9.90
CA ALA A 79 -0.82 0.74 -10.23
C ALA A 79 -1.42 1.35 -8.96
N PHE A 80 -1.83 0.55 -7.99
CA PHE A 80 -2.37 1.07 -6.74
C PHE A 80 -1.34 1.91 -5.96
N PHE A 81 -0.11 1.41 -5.80
CA PHE A 81 0.96 2.18 -5.14
C PHE A 81 1.35 3.44 -5.91
N GLY A 82 1.28 3.41 -7.24
CA GLY A 82 1.57 4.57 -8.09
C GLY A 82 0.46 5.62 -8.07
N PHE A 83 -0.81 5.20 -8.10
CA PHE A 83 -1.93 6.12 -8.33
C PHE A 83 -2.60 6.62 -7.05
N ILE A 84 -2.71 5.80 -6.01
CA ILE A 84 -3.42 6.20 -4.79
C ILE A 84 -2.80 7.45 -4.11
N PRO A 85 -1.48 7.68 -4.11
CA PRO A 85 -0.93 8.92 -3.58
C PRO A 85 -1.53 10.19 -4.21
N PHE A 86 -1.94 10.17 -5.48
CA PHE A 86 -2.59 11.33 -6.11
C PHE A 86 -3.98 11.62 -5.53
N LEU A 87 -4.65 10.62 -4.93
CA LEU A 87 -5.91 10.83 -4.23
C LEU A 87 -5.74 11.68 -2.95
N TYR A 88 -4.52 11.86 -2.46
CA TYR A 88 -4.26 12.67 -1.25
C TYR A 88 -4.62 14.14 -1.47
N TRP A 89 -4.61 14.60 -2.73
CA TRP A 89 -5.08 15.93 -3.11
C TRP A 89 -6.54 16.19 -2.71
N LEU A 90 -7.37 15.14 -2.64
CA LEU A 90 -8.80 15.22 -2.34
C LEU A 90 -9.12 15.06 -0.84
N ILE A 91 -8.09 14.96 0.01
CA ILE A 91 -8.26 14.67 1.43
C ILE A 91 -8.31 15.97 2.22
N GLU A 92 -9.49 16.25 2.78
CA GLU A 92 -9.76 17.43 3.61
C GLU A 92 -10.01 17.07 5.08
N THR A 93 -10.25 15.79 5.39
CA THR A 93 -10.55 15.31 6.74
C THR A 93 -9.77 14.03 7.08
N PRO A 94 -9.53 13.76 8.38
CA PRO A 94 -8.90 12.51 8.81
C PRO A 94 -9.65 11.25 8.34
N ASP A 95 -10.98 11.30 8.24
CA ASP A 95 -11.80 10.17 7.82
C ASP A 95 -11.60 9.84 6.33
N HIS A 96 -11.45 10.85 5.47
CA HIS A 96 -11.07 10.63 4.07
C HIS A 96 -9.72 9.93 3.98
N LEU A 97 -8.78 10.29 4.87
CA LEU A 97 -7.48 9.64 4.95
C LEU A 97 -7.60 8.17 5.34
N VAL A 98 -8.47 7.81 6.28
CA VAL A 98 -8.75 6.41 6.62
C VAL A 98 -9.22 5.61 5.39
N ILE A 99 -10.17 6.15 4.62
CA ILE A 99 -10.71 5.47 3.43
C ILE A 99 -9.60 5.21 2.41
N VAL A 100 -8.79 6.23 2.11
CA VAL A 100 -7.66 6.10 1.18
C VAL A 100 -6.64 5.09 1.69
N ARG A 101 -6.44 4.98 3.00
CA ARG A 101 -5.53 4.01 3.63
C ARG A 101 -6.05 2.57 3.58
N ILE A 102 -7.36 2.37 3.68
CA ILE A 102 -8.00 1.05 3.46
C ILE A 102 -7.78 0.60 2.02
N ILE A 103 -8.00 1.50 1.04
CA ILE A 103 -7.76 1.21 -0.38
C ILE A 103 -6.27 0.89 -0.60
N HIS A 104 -5.36 1.65 -0.01
CA HIS A 104 -3.91 1.35 -0.05
C HIS A 104 -3.58 -0.02 0.55
N GLY A 105 -4.33 -0.47 1.55
CA GLY A 105 -4.16 -1.78 2.18
C GLY A 105 -4.43 -2.95 1.23
N THR A 106 -5.23 -2.77 0.17
CA THR A 106 -5.38 -3.82 -0.85
C THR A 106 -4.10 -4.00 -1.67
N ALA A 107 -3.37 -2.92 -1.92
CA ALA A 107 -2.08 -2.93 -2.62
C ALA A 107 -1.00 -3.64 -1.81
N THR A 108 -0.99 -3.44 -0.49
CA THR A 108 -0.04 -4.11 0.41
C THR A 108 -0.29 -5.62 0.48
N ALA A 109 -1.54 -6.08 0.27
CA ALA A 109 -1.86 -7.51 0.19
C ALA A 109 -1.25 -8.19 -1.05
N ILE A 110 -1.09 -7.46 -2.16
CA ILE A 110 -0.55 -7.99 -3.42
C ILE A 110 0.96 -8.25 -3.34
N TYR A 111 1.70 -7.31 -2.73
CA TYR A 111 3.16 -7.37 -2.58
C TYR A 111 3.60 -8.02 -1.26
N GLY A 112 2.65 -8.46 -0.44
CA GLY A 112 2.83 -8.94 0.92
C GLY A 112 3.39 -10.34 1.03
#